data_AF-A0A2G9S0I9-F1
#
_entry.id   AF-A0A2G9S0I9-F1
#
_cell.length_a   1.000
_cell.length_b   1.000
_cell.length_c   1.000
_cell.angle_alpha   90.00
_cell.angle_beta   90.00
_cell.angle_gamma   90.00
#
_symmetry.space_group_name_H-M   'P 1'
#
loop_
_entity.id
_entity.type
_entity.pdbx_description
1 polymer ?
#
loop_
_entity_poly.entity_id
_entity_poly.type
_entity_poly.pdbx_seq_one_letter_code
_entity_poly.pdbx_strand_id
1 'polypeptide(L)'
;MEACKVDDEGFHGFSDFTDGFGHCKSQEYQHLSPHKFLEEGESYLTLAVEVALIGLGQQRIMPDGLYAQEKVCRNEEQLISKLQEIELDDTLVKIFRKQAVFLLEAGPYSGLGEIIHRESIPMHTFAKYLFTSLLPHDAELAYKIALRAMRLLVLESTAPTGDMSRPHHIASVVPNRYPRWFTLSHIESQQCELASTMLTAAKGDVRRLETVLESIQKNIHSSSHIFKLAQDAFKIATLMDSLPDITLLKVSLELGLQVMRMTLSTLNWRRREMVRWLVTCATEVGVYALDSIMQSWFTLFTPTEATSIVATTVMSNSTIVRLHLDCHQQEKLASSARTLALQCAMKDPQNCALSALTLCEKDHIAFETAYQIVLDAATTGMSYTQLFTIARYMEHRGYPMRAYKLATLAMTHLNLSYNQDTHPAINDVLWACALSHSLGKNELAAIIPLVVTSVKCATVLSDILRRCTLTTPGMVGLHGRRNSGKLMSLDKSPLRQLLDATIGAYINTTHSRLTHISPRHYSEFIEFLSKARETFLMAHDGHIQFTQFIDNLKQIYKGKKKLMMLVRERFG
;
A
#
# COMPACT_ATOMS: atom_id res chain seq x y z
N MET A 1 52.94 -5.30 -7.02
CA MET A 1 52.34 -4.90 -5.74
C MET A 1 53.30 -5.20 -4.60
N GLU A 2 53.56 -6.46 -4.22
CA GLU A 2 54.49 -6.79 -3.12
C GLU A 2 55.91 -6.23 -3.30
N ALA A 3 56.49 -6.34 -4.51
CA ALA A 3 57.81 -5.76 -4.79
C ALA A 3 57.87 -4.22 -4.73
N CYS A 4 56.74 -3.52 -4.69
CA CYS A 4 56.65 -2.06 -4.63
C CYS A 4 56.31 -1.55 -3.22
N LYS A 5 56.22 -2.46 -2.24
CA LYS A 5 56.03 -2.13 -0.83
C LYS A 5 57.36 -1.73 -0.21
N VAL A 6 57.33 -0.74 0.67
CA VAL A 6 58.47 -0.43 1.54
C VAL A 6 58.49 -1.44 2.68
N ASP A 7 59.45 -2.38 2.66
CA ASP A 7 59.74 -3.24 3.81
C ASP A 7 60.56 -2.45 4.84
N ASP A 8 59.98 -2.20 6.01
CA ASP A 8 60.64 -1.58 7.17
C ASP A 8 61.49 -2.63 7.91
N GLU A 9 62.44 -3.28 7.23
CA GLU A 9 63.31 -4.32 7.79
C GLU A 9 64.78 -4.06 7.40
N GLY A 10 65.40 -3.15 8.15
CA GLY A 10 66.85 -2.94 8.20
C GLY A 10 67.33 -2.79 9.65
N PHE A 11 67.66 -3.91 10.28
CA PHE A 11 68.59 -4.08 11.43
C PHE A 11 68.55 -3.05 12.59
N HIS A 12 68.00 -3.46 13.74
CA HIS A 12 68.68 -3.41 15.05
C HIS A 12 67.96 -4.28 16.09
N GLY A 13 68.74 -5.05 16.86
CA GLY A 13 68.25 -6.14 17.72
C GLY A 13 67.81 -5.77 19.14
N PHE A 14 67.15 -6.76 19.77
CA PHE A 14 66.92 -7.02 21.20
C PHE A 14 66.23 -5.97 22.10
N SER A 15 65.24 -6.47 22.88
CA SER A 15 64.46 -5.85 24.00
C SER A 15 63.37 -4.86 23.56
N ASP A 16 62.11 -4.89 24.00
CA ASP A 16 61.39 -5.63 25.06
C ASP A 16 59.88 -5.69 24.75
N PHE A 17 59.18 -6.65 25.38
CA PHE A 17 57.73 -6.78 25.44
C PHE A 17 57.05 -5.55 26.09
N THR A 18 55.98 -4.99 25.49
CA THR A 18 54.65 -4.75 26.12
C THR A 18 53.67 -3.99 25.20
N ASP A 19 52.38 -4.30 25.38
CA ASP A 19 51.17 -3.95 24.63
C ASP A 19 50.89 -2.46 24.32
N GLY A 20 50.14 -2.23 23.22
CA GLY A 20 49.10 -1.19 23.21
C GLY A 20 48.90 -0.40 21.89
N PHE A 21 47.75 -0.62 21.25
CA PHE A 21 47.09 0.22 20.24
C PHE A 21 47.70 0.28 18.82
N GLY A 22 47.11 -0.53 17.92
CA GLY A 22 47.40 -0.51 16.49
C GLY A 22 46.99 0.80 15.81
N HIS A 23 47.98 1.66 15.57
CA HIS A 23 47.94 2.66 14.52
C HIS A 23 47.98 1.95 13.17
N CYS A 24 46.97 2.18 12.32
CA CYS A 24 47.02 1.83 10.91
C CYS A 24 48.05 2.77 10.25
N LYS A 25 49.30 2.31 10.11
CA LYS A 25 50.33 3.02 9.34
C LYS A 25 49.92 2.96 7.86
N SER A 26 49.75 4.12 7.23
CA SER A 26 49.61 4.21 5.77
C SER A 26 50.87 3.62 5.12
N GLN A 27 50.72 2.59 4.31
CA GLN A 27 51.82 1.92 3.61
C GLN A 27 52.04 2.63 2.27
N GLU A 28 53.21 3.27 2.08
CA GLU A 28 53.54 3.98 0.85
C GLU A 28 54.00 2.99 -0.25
N TYR A 29 53.36 3.04 -1.42
CA TYR A 29 53.78 2.31 -2.62
C TYR A 29 54.69 3.19 -3.48
N GLN A 30 55.83 2.68 -3.94
CA GLN A 30 56.81 3.47 -4.72
C GLN A 30 56.98 2.99 -6.17
N HIS A 31 57.29 3.92 -7.06
CA HIS A 31 57.62 3.64 -8.47
C HIS A 31 59.04 3.07 -8.57
N LEU A 32 59.15 1.76 -8.73
CA LEU A 32 60.42 1.09 -8.99
C LEU A 32 60.58 0.85 -10.50
N SER A 33 61.63 1.41 -11.10
CA SER A 33 61.92 1.20 -12.52
C SER A 33 62.50 -0.19 -12.76
N PRO A 34 61.94 -1.00 -13.68
CA PRO A 34 62.61 -2.21 -14.14
C PRO A 34 63.89 -1.84 -14.90
N HIS A 35 65.00 -2.53 -14.59
CA HIS A 35 66.24 -2.34 -15.33
C HIS A 35 66.08 -2.76 -16.82
N LYS A 36 66.15 -1.75 -17.71
CA LYS A 36 66.62 -1.77 -19.11
C LYS A 36 65.72 -2.22 -20.30
N PHE A 37 64.41 -2.46 -20.17
CA PHE A 37 63.64 -2.96 -21.35
C PHE A 37 62.22 -2.40 -21.60
N LEU A 38 61.84 -1.26 -21.03
CA LEU A 38 60.49 -0.70 -21.20
C LEU A 38 60.47 0.80 -21.54
N GLU A 39 59.36 1.26 -22.12
CA GLU A 39 59.16 2.64 -22.62
C GLU A 39 59.34 3.69 -21.50
N GLU A 40 59.68 4.94 -21.87
CA GLU A 40 59.86 6.05 -20.91
C GLU A 40 58.59 6.26 -20.07
N GLY A 41 58.67 5.97 -18.77
CA GLY A 41 57.59 6.21 -17.79
C GLY A 41 56.95 4.94 -17.20
N GLU A 42 57.39 3.75 -17.59
CA GLU A 42 56.89 2.49 -17.02
C GLU A 42 57.64 2.07 -15.74
N SER A 43 56.90 1.78 -14.67
CA SER A 43 57.39 1.22 -13.40
C SER A 43 56.73 -0.13 -13.10
N TYR A 44 57.30 -0.91 -12.18
CA TYR A 44 56.63 -2.14 -11.71
C TYR A 44 55.24 -1.88 -11.13
N LEU A 45 55.00 -0.68 -10.59
CA LEU A 45 53.71 -0.27 -10.06
C LEU A 45 52.72 0.01 -11.19
N THR A 46 53.12 0.77 -12.23
CA THR A 46 52.23 1.07 -13.36
C THR A 46 51.85 -0.19 -14.11
N LEU A 47 52.78 -1.12 -14.33
CA LEU A 47 52.51 -2.41 -14.96
C LEU A 47 51.58 -3.29 -14.11
N ALA A 48 51.80 -3.34 -12.79
CA ALA A 48 50.96 -4.12 -11.90
C ALA A 48 49.52 -3.61 -11.87
N VAL A 49 49.34 -2.28 -11.84
CA VAL A 49 48.04 -1.64 -11.93
C VAL A 49 47.41 -1.89 -13.30
N GLU A 50 48.14 -1.71 -14.39
CA GLU A 50 47.64 -1.94 -15.75
C GLU A 50 47.14 -3.38 -15.94
N VAL A 51 47.92 -4.37 -15.51
CA VAL A 51 47.54 -5.80 -15.55
C VAL A 51 46.32 -6.06 -14.68
N ALA A 52 46.23 -5.45 -13.50
CA ALA A 52 45.07 -5.61 -12.62
C ALA A 52 43.78 -5.03 -13.26
N LEU A 53 43.86 -3.85 -13.89
CA LEU A 53 42.73 -3.24 -14.60
C LEU A 53 42.28 -4.07 -15.81
N ILE A 54 43.23 -4.59 -16.60
CA ILE A 54 42.93 -5.49 -17.72
C ILE A 54 42.25 -6.75 -17.21
N GLY A 55 42.79 -7.34 -16.14
CA GLY A 55 42.25 -8.55 -15.52
C GLY A 55 40.81 -8.34 -15.04
N LEU A 56 40.55 -7.27 -14.28
CA LEU A 56 39.22 -6.93 -13.78
C LEU A 56 38.22 -6.61 -14.89
N GLY A 57 38.67 -5.93 -15.95
CA GLY A 57 37.82 -5.51 -17.07
C GLY A 57 37.56 -6.57 -18.14
N GLN A 58 38.13 -7.77 -18.00
CA GLN A 58 37.96 -8.84 -18.97
C GLN A 58 36.54 -9.42 -18.93
N GLN A 59 35.92 -9.58 -20.10
CA GLN A 59 34.63 -10.26 -20.22
C GLN A 59 34.77 -11.74 -19.82
N ARG A 60 33.96 -12.18 -18.86
CA ARG A 60 33.97 -13.55 -18.34
C ARG A 60 32.54 -14.07 -18.24
N ILE A 61 32.32 -15.33 -18.59
CA ILE A 61 31.04 -16.00 -18.39
C ILE A 61 30.88 -16.31 -16.90
N MET A 62 29.66 -16.13 -16.38
CA MET A 62 29.34 -16.48 -15.00
C MET A 62 29.58 -17.98 -14.79
N PRO A 63 30.41 -18.39 -13.81
CA PRO A 63 30.67 -19.81 -13.57
C PRO A 63 29.44 -20.53 -13.01
N ASP A 64 29.40 -21.84 -13.22
CA ASP A 64 28.36 -22.70 -12.68
C ASP A 64 28.54 -22.95 -11.18
N GLY A 65 27.44 -22.87 -10.44
CA GLY A 65 27.37 -23.20 -9.02
C GLY A 65 27.63 -22.02 -8.08
N LEU A 66 26.88 -21.99 -6.98
CA LEU A 66 26.90 -20.93 -5.97
C LEU A 66 28.32 -20.58 -5.49
N TYR A 67 29.11 -21.58 -5.10
CA TYR A 67 30.46 -21.35 -4.55
C TYR A 67 31.41 -20.69 -5.56
N ALA A 68 31.35 -21.10 -6.83
CA ALA A 68 32.19 -20.51 -7.87
C ALA A 68 31.78 -19.05 -8.14
N GLN A 69 30.48 -18.76 -8.17
CA GLN A 69 29.96 -17.41 -8.34
C GLN A 69 30.35 -16.50 -7.16
N GLU A 70 30.18 -16.96 -5.92
CA GLU A 70 30.62 -16.22 -4.73
C GLU A 70 32.13 -15.98 -4.72
N LYS A 71 32.92 -17.00 -5.11
CA LYS A 71 34.38 -16.87 -5.18
C LYS A 71 34.81 -15.81 -6.21
N VAL A 72 34.14 -15.74 -7.36
CA VAL A 72 34.40 -14.68 -8.35
C VAL A 72 34.12 -13.30 -7.76
N CYS A 73 32.96 -13.11 -7.13
CA CYS A 73 32.59 -11.82 -6.51
C CYS A 73 33.62 -11.41 -5.43
N ARG A 74 33.97 -12.32 -4.51
CA ARG A 74 34.94 -12.05 -3.45
C ARG A 74 36.34 -11.74 -4.00
N ASN A 75 36.78 -12.45 -5.04
CA ASN A 75 38.09 -12.21 -5.64
C ASN A 75 38.15 -10.84 -6.34
N GLU A 76 37.08 -10.43 -7.00
CA GLU A 76 36.96 -9.09 -7.59
C GLU A 76 37.05 -8.02 -6.49
N GLU A 77 36.25 -8.14 -5.43
CA GLU A 77 36.26 -7.21 -4.29
C GLU A 77 37.62 -7.13 -3.59
N GLN A 78 38.29 -8.27 -3.37
CA GLN A 78 39.63 -8.31 -2.76
C GLN A 78 40.69 -7.62 -3.61
N LEU A 79 40.65 -7.81 -4.93
CA LEU A 79 41.60 -7.16 -5.82
C LEU A 79 41.35 -5.65 -5.89
N ILE A 80 40.08 -5.22 -5.95
CA ILE A 80 39.70 -3.80 -5.88
C ILE A 80 40.15 -3.18 -4.56
N SER A 81 39.94 -3.86 -3.42
CA SER A 81 40.38 -3.37 -2.11
C SER A 81 41.89 -3.11 -2.08
N LYS A 82 42.70 -4.00 -2.68
CA LYS A 82 44.15 -3.79 -2.77
C LYS A 82 44.52 -2.62 -3.68
N LEU A 83 43.78 -2.41 -4.76
CA LEU A 83 44.01 -1.27 -5.66
C LEU A 83 43.62 0.06 -5.00
N GLN A 84 42.61 0.07 -4.12
CA GLN A 84 42.19 1.24 -3.35
C GLN A 84 43.22 1.70 -2.31
N GLU A 85 44.15 0.83 -1.90
CA GLU A 85 45.27 1.19 -1.02
C GLU A 85 46.35 2.01 -1.74
N ILE A 86 46.30 2.08 -3.08
CA ILE A 86 47.30 2.80 -3.88
C ILE A 86 46.81 4.24 -4.13
N GLU A 87 47.62 5.22 -3.76
CA GLU A 87 47.36 6.62 -4.12
C GLU A 87 47.59 6.86 -5.61
N LEU A 88 46.64 7.54 -6.26
CA LEU A 88 46.69 7.79 -7.71
C LEU A 88 47.51 9.05 -8.02
N ASP A 89 48.73 8.84 -8.49
CA ASP A 89 49.56 9.91 -9.06
C ASP A 89 49.25 10.15 -10.55
N ASP A 90 49.84 11.21 -11.14
CA ASP A 90 49.58 11.59 -12.53
C ASP A 90 49.93 10.47 -13.54
N THR A 91 50.95 9.66 -13.24
CA THR A 91 51.30 8.51 -14.08
C THR A 91 50.26 7.41 -14.03
N LEU A 92 49.77 7.05 -12.83
CA LEU A 92 48.71 6.07 -12.66
C LEU A 92 47.39 6.57 -13.25
N VAL A 93 47.05 7.86 -13.10
CA VAL A 93 45.86 8.44 -13.73
C VAL A 93 45.91 8.29 -15.26
N LYS A 94 47.09 8.46 -15.90
CA LYS A 94 47.26 8.21 -17.33
C LYS A 94 46.99 6.74 -17.69
N ILE A 95 47.48 5.79 -16.88
CA ILE A 95 47.21 4.36 -17.07
C ILE A 95 45.72 4.05 -16.91
N PHE A 96 45.05 4.60 -15.89
CA PHE A 96 43.61 4.42 -15.70
C PHE A 96 42.81 4.95 -16.89
N ARG A 97 43.13 6.14 -17.41
CA ARG A 97 42.49 6.71 -18.60
C ARG A 97 42.71 5.85 -19.83
N LYS A 98 43.96 5.45 -20.10
CA LYS A 98 44.35 4.57 -21.22
C LYS A 98 43.55 3.27 -21.18
N GLN A 99 43.54 2.60 -20.03
CA GLN A 99 42.85 1.33 -19.86
C GLN A 99 41.32 1.48 -19.91
N ALA A 100 40.75 2.54 -19.35
CA ALA A 100 39.32 2.83 -19.45
C ALA A 100 38.85 3.00 -20.90
N VAL A 101 39.61 3.74 -21.73
CA VAL A 101 39.30 3.90 -23.16
C VAL A 101 39.38 2.55 -23.88
N PHE A 102 40.45 1.79 -23.64
CA PHE A 102 40.56 0.45 -24.21
C PHE A 102 39.43 -0.48 -23.80
N LEU A 103 39.00 -0.48 -22.55
CA LEU A 103 37.87 -1.32 -22.12
C LEU A 103 36.55 -0.93 -22.82
N LEU A 104 36.36 0.34 -23.16
CA LEU A 104 35.19 0.77 -23.92
C LEU A 104 35.25 0.38 -25.41
N GLU A 105 36.46 0.25 -25.97
CA GLU A 105 36.74 0.03 -27.40
C GLU A 105 37.12 -1.42 -27.77
N ALA A 106 37.63 -2.23 -26.84
CA ALA A 106 38.29 -3.52 -27.07
C ALA A 106 37.36 -4.68 -27.50
N GLY A 107 36.18 -4.38 -28.05
CA GLY A 107 35.27 -5.37 -28.61
C GLY A 107 34.84 -6.46 -27.61
N PRO A 108 34.66 -7.73 -28.03
CA PRO A 108 34.01 -8.78 -27.24
C PRO A 108 34.85 -9.32 -26.06
N TYR A 109 36.08 -8.84 -25.88
CA TYR A 109 36.98 -9.29 -24.82
C TYR A 109 36.89 -8.44 -23.55
N SER A 110 36.27 -7.24 -23.64
CA SER A 110 36.06 -6.38 -22.47
C SER A 110 34.63 -6.50 -21.95
N GLY A 111 34.50 -6.62 -20.62
CA GLY A 111 33.21 -6.54 -19.92
C GLY A 111 32.55 -5.16 -20.00
N LEU A 112 33.20 -4.16 -20.60
CA LEU A 112 32.65 -2.83 -20.89
C LEU A 112 32.51 -2.57 -22.40
N GLY A 113 32.76 -3.57 -23.24
CA GLY A 113 32.65 -3.49 -24.68
C GLY A 113 31.23 -3.16 -25.14
N GLU A 114 31.10 -2.75 -26.41
CA GLU A 114 29.80 -2.41 -27.00
C GLU A 114 28.85 -3.62 -27.02
N ILE A 115 29.38 -4.79 -27.40
CA ILE A 115 28.66 -6.06 -27.45
C ILE A 115 29.21 -6.98 -26.37
N ILE A 116 28.36 -7.43 -25.46
CA ILE A 116 28.71 -8.34 -24.36
C ILE A 116 27.85 -9.59 -24.46
N HIS A 117 28.40 -10.75 -24.10
CA HIS A 117 27.63 -11.98 -24.02
C HIS A 117 26.60 -11.91 -22.90
N ARG A 118 25.38 -12.43 -23.14
CA ARG A 118 24.25 -12.31 -22.20
C ARG A 118 24.54 -12.87 -20.81
N GLU A 119 25.36 -13.92 -20.75
CA GLU A 119 25.73 -14.61 -19.51
C GLU A 119 27.06 -14.11 -18.92
N SER A 120 27.57 -12.97 -19.40
CA SER A 120 28.78 -12.38 -18.84
C SER A 120 28.53 -11.76 -17.47
N ILE A 121 29.54 -11.89 -16.60
CA ILE A 121 29.55 -11.24 -15.29
C ILE A 121 29.44 -9.72 -15.48
N PRO A 122 28.45 -9.06 -14.88
CA PRO A 122 28.31 -7.60 -14.95
C PRO A 122 29.44 -6.90 -14.19
N MET A 123 29.94 -5.79 -14.75
CA MET A 123 31.11 -5.08 -14.22
C MET A 123 30.74 -3.97 -13.22
N HIS A 124 29.68 -4.12 -12.42
CA HIS A 124 29.17 -3.01 -11.59
C HIS A 124 30.18 -2.56 -10.52
N THR A 125 30.79 -3.51 -9.80
CA THR A 125 31.77 -3.23 -8.73
C THR A 125 33.04 -2.60 -9.30
N PHE A 126 33.60 -3.21 -10.34
CA PHE A 126 34.77 -2.66 -11.02
C PHE A 126 34.50 -1.29 -11.68
N ALA A 127 33.34 -1.09 -12.31
CA ALA A 127 32.99 0.20 -12.90
C ALA A 127 32.78 1.29 -11.84
N LYS A 128 32.26 0.94 -10.65
CA LYS A 128 32.17 1.89 -9.52
C LYS A 128 33.56 2.33 -9.08
N TYR A 129 34.51 1.39 -8.97
CA TYR A 129 35.90 1.70 -8.67
C TYR A 129 36.51 2.65 -9.72
N LEU A 130 36.43 2.30 -11.02
CA LEU A 130 36.90 3.15 -12.11
C LEU A 130 36.23 4.53 -12.10
N PHE A 131 34.92 4.60 -11.85
CA PHE A 131 34.18 5.85 -11.76
C PHE A 131 34.73 6.73 -10.64
N THR A 132 34.87 6.21 -9.42
CA THR A 132 35.38 6.99 -8.29
C THR A 132 36.83 7.44 -8.47
N SER A 133 37.67 6.59 -9.06
CA SER A 133 39.07 6.90 -9.34
C SER A 133 39.24 7.95 -10.43
N LEU A 134 38.42 7.91 -11.49
CA LEU A 134 38.55 8.82 -12.63
C LEU A 134 37.74 10.11 -12.50
N LEU A 135 36.70 10.15 -11.68
CA LEU A 135 35.80 11.31 -11.56
C LEU A 135 36.51 12.65 -11.31
N PRO A 136 37.53 12.75 -10.42
CA PRO A 136 38.25 14.01 -10.19
C PRO A 136 39.11 14.46 -11.39
N HIS A 137 39.45 13.55 -12.29
CA HIS A 137 40.41 13.78 -13.35
C HIS A 137 39.77 13.85 -14.75
N ASP A 138 38.78 13.01 -15.03
CA ASP A 138 38.06 12.94 -16.31
C ASP A 138 36.63 12.46 -16.07
N ALA A 139 35.76 13.41 -15.75
CA ALA A 139 34.37 13.11 -15.43
C ALA A 139 33.61 12.53 -16.63
N GLU A 140 33.88 12.97 -17.86
CA GLU A 140 33.17 12.47 -19.05
C GLU A 140 33.47 10.98 -19.28
N LEU A 141 34.75 10.60 -19.20
CA LEU A 141 35.14 9.20 -19.31
C LEU A 141 34.58 8.37 -18.16
N ALA A 142 34.60 8.87 -16.93
CA ALA A 142 34.03 8.19 -15.77
C ALA A 142 32.54 7.88 -15.97
N TYR A 143 31.73 8.86 -16.35
CA TYR A 143 30.30 8.65 -16.64
C TYR A 143 30.08 7.68 -17.79
N LYS A 144 30.87 7.76 -18.86
CA LYS A 144 30.77 6.83 -20.01
C LYS A 144 30.98 5.38 -19.58
N ILE A 145 31.97 5.11 -18.71
CA ILE A 145 32.22 3.78 -18.14
C ILE A 145 31.04 3.31 -17.27
N ALA A 146 30.63 4.15 -16.32
CA ALA A 146 29.59 3.78 -15.36
C ALA A 146 28.25 3.51 -16.05
N LEU A 147 27.85 4.39 -16.99
CA LEU A 147 26.64 4.22 -17.79
C LEU A 147 26.69 2.94 -18.65
N ARG A 148 27.85 2.61 -19.22
CA ARG A 148 28.06 1.38 -20.00
C ARG A 148 27.94 0.13 -19.13
N ALA A 149 28.43 0.20 -17.89
CA ALA A 149 28.40 -0.89 -16.92
C ALA A 149 27.02 -1.12 -16.29
N MET A 150 26.08 -0.17 -16.39
CA MET A 150 24.72 -0.33 -15.85
C MET A 150 23.93 -1.48 -16.47
N ARG A 151 24.32 -1.96 -17.66
CA ARG A 151 23.61 -3.02 -18.39
C ARG A 151 23.62 -4.35 -17.63
N LEU A 152 22.46 -5.01 -17.57
CA LEU A 152 22.28 -6.32 -16.94
C LEU A 152 21.57 -7.28 -17.91
N LEU A 153 22.30 -7.67 -18.97
CA LEU A 153 21.78 -8.39 -20.13
C LEU A 153 21.06 -9.71 -19.79
N VAL A 154 21.41 -10.35 -18.67
CA VAL A 154 20.75 -11.59 -18.23
C VAL A 154 19.24 -11.40 -18.06
N LEU A 155 18.79 -10.22 -17.60
CA LEU A 155 17.38 -9.90 -17.36
C LEU A 155 16.65 -9.36 -18.58
N GLU A 156 17.37 -9.04 -19.67
CA GLU A 156 16.75 -8.60 -20.91
C GLU A 156 15.98 -9.78 -21.55
N SER A 157 14.66 -9.66 -21.63
CA SER A 157 13.83 -10.64 -22.36
C SER A 157 14.15 -10.55 -23.85
N THR A 158 14.59 -11.66 -24.44
CA THR A 158 14.62 -11.80 -25.90
C THR A 158 13.21 -11.52 -26.41
N ALA A 159 13.01 -10.42 -27.13
CA ALA A 159 11.78 -10.19 -27.86
C ALA A 159 11.48 -11.45 -28.70
N PRO A 160 10.23 -11.94 -28.73
CA PRO A 160 9.90 -13.03 -29.62
C PRO A 160 10.08 -12.53 -31.05
N THR A 161 11.11 -13.04 -31.73
CA THR A 161 11.22 -12.92 -33.19
C THR A 161 9.91 -13.42 -33.78
N GLY A 162 9.23 -12.55 -34.53
CA GLY A 162 7.88 -12.74 -35.00
C GLY A 162 7.72 -14.02 -35.83
N ASP A 163 6.85 -14.91 -35.36
CA ASP A 163 6.16 -15.87 -36.20
C ASP A 163 4.70 -15.96 -35.71
N MET A 164 3.84 -15.13 -36.33
CA MET A 164 2.43 -15.00 -36.01
C MET A 164 1.59 -16.08 -36.68
N SER A 165 1.83 -17.35 -36.34
CA SER A 165 0.95 -18.44 -36.81
C SER A 165 0.95 -19.66 -35.88
N ARG A 166 0.31 -19.55 -34.71
CA ARG A 166 -0.38 -20.69 -34.04
C ARG A 166 -1.22 -20.21 -32.84
N PRO A 167 -2.49 -20.66 -32.72
CA PRO A 167 -3.36 -20.24 -31.63
C PRO A 167 -2.97 -20.89 -30.30
N HIS A 168 -3.08 -20.07 -29.25
CA HIS A 168 -2.79 -20.38 -27.85
C HIS A 168 -3.68 -21.50 -27.31
N HIS A 169 -3.10 -22.55 -26.73
CA HIS A 169 -3.50 -23.18 -25.47
C HIS A 169 -2.52 -24.33 -25.13
N ILE A 170 -2.36 -24.57 -23.83
CA ILE A 170 -1.55 -25.59 -23.11
C ILE A 170 -0.25 -25.03 -22.51
N ALA A 171 -0.26 -25.02 -21.18
CA ALA A 171 0.86 -24.81 -20.29
C ALA A 171 2.04 -25.70 -20.69
N SER A 172 3.10 -25.07 -21.18
CA SER A 172 4.37 -25.71 -21.46
C SER A 172 5.29 -25.48 -20.26
N VAL A 173 5.47 -26.56 -19.51
CA VAL A 173 6.58 -26.74 -18.56
C VAL A 173 7.87 -26.65 -19.37
N VAL A 174 8.48 -25.47 -19.43
CA VAL A 174 9.88 -25.30 -19.88
C VAL A 174 10.73 -25.09 -18.63
N PRO A 175 11.48 -26.10 -18.16
CA PRO A 175 12.44 -25.89 -17.09
C PRO A 175 13.61 -25.03 -17.60
N ASN A 176 14.04 -24.04 -16.81
CA ASN A 176 15.32 -23.30 -16.94
C ASN A 176 15.65 -22.62 -18.28
N ARG A 177 15.03 -21.46 -18.59
CA ARG A 177 15.54 -20.55 -19.65
C ARG A 177 16.50 -19.46 -19.15
N TYR A 178 16.81 -19.43 -17.86
CA TYR A 178 17.78 -18.50 -17.29
C TYR A 178 18.87 -19.28 -16.56
N PRO A 179 20.16 -18.94 -16.74
CA PRO A 179 21.22 -19.50 -15.93
C PRO A 179 20.93 -19.20 -14.44
N ARG A 180 21.14 -20.17 -13.55
CA ARG A 180 20.90 -19.99 -12.11
C ARG A 180 22.01 -19.12 -11.52
N TRP A 181 21.82 -17.81 -11.60
CA TRP A 181 22.69 -16.83 -10.97
C TRP A 181 22.28 -16.68 -9.51
N PHE A 182 22.92 -17.46 -8.65
CA PHE A 182 22.64 -17.45 -7.21
C PHE A 182 23.07 -16.14 -6.56
N THR A 183 24.06 -15.45 -7.14
CA THR A 183 24.56 -14.15 -6.70
C THR A 183 23.79 -12.97 -7.31
N LEU A 184 22.67 -13.20 -8.03
CA LEU A 184 21.91 -12.14 -8.70
C LEU A 184 21.51 -11.00 -7.74
N SER A 185 21.05 -11.33 -6.53
CA SER A 185 20.69 -10.30 -5.53
C SER A 185 21.87 -9.42 -5.14
N HIS A 186 23.09 -9.97 -5.09
CA HIS A 186 24.30 -9.19 -4.81
C HIS A 186 24.65 -8.30 -6.02
N ILE A 187 24.56 -8.84 -7.23
CA ILE A 187 24.79 -8.08 -8.48
C ILE A 187 23.82 -6.91 -8.60
N GLU A 188 22.52 -7.10 -8.36
CA GLU A 188 21.53 -6.02 -8.35
C GLU A 188 21.84 -4.95 -7.28
N SER A 189 22.36 -5.35 -6.12
CA SER A 189 22.82 -4.42 -5.09
C SER A 189 24.00 -3.58 -5.59
N GLN A 190 24.99 -4.19 -6.25
CA GLN A 190 26.12 -3.47 -6.83
C GLN A 190 25.70 -2.53 -7.96
N GLN A 191 24.73 -2.94 -8.80
CA GLN A 191 24.13 -2.08 -9.82
C GLN A 191 23.47 -0.84 -9.19
N CYS A 192 22.73 -1.04 -8.09
CA CYS A 192 22.11 0.04 -7.32
C CYS A 192 23.17 0.96 -6.69
N GLU A 193 24.26 0.43 -6.13
CA GLU A 193 25.33 1.24 -5.57
C GLU A 193 26.06 2.09 -6.63
N LEU A 194 26.32 1.53 -7.81
CA LEU A 194 26.88 2.28 -8.94
C LEU A 194 25.97 3.45 -9.34
N ALA A 195 24.66 3.19 -9.47
CA ALA A 195 23.67 4.22 -9.77
C ALA A 195 23.61 5.32 -8.70
N SER A 196 23.62 4.96 -7.42
CA SER A 196 23.63 5.92 -6.31
C SER A 196 24.89 6.80 -6.31
N THR A 197 26.04 6.20 -6.62
CA THR A 197 27.33 6.92 -6.75
C THR A 197 27.27 7.93 -7.91
N MET A 198 26.73 7.54 -9.07
CA MET A 198 26.54 8.44 -10.21
C MET A 198 25.58 9.60 -9.91
N LEU A 199 24.46 9.34 -9.22
CA LEU A 199 23.49 10.37 -8.81
C LEU A 199 24.11 11.38 -7.85
N THR A 200 24.89 10.90 -6.88
CA THR A 200 25.59 11.75 -5.91
C THR A 200 26.59 12.68 -6.62
N ALA A 201 27.38 12.12 -7.54
CA ALA A 201 28.37 12.86 -8.32
C ALA A 201 27.74 13.84 -9.33
N ALA A 202 26.52 13.57 -9.80
CA ALA A 202 25.82 14.40 -10.77
C ALA A 202 25.08 15.58 -10.12
N LYS A 203 25.14 15.73 -8.79
CA LYS A 203 24.50 16.83 -8.07
C LYS A 203 24.93 18.18 -8.67
N GLY A 204 23.95 19.00 -9.05
CA GLY A 204 24.17 20.30 -9.71
C GLY A 204 24.38 20.26 -11.23
N ASP A 205 24.47 19.07 -11.85
CA ASP A 205 24.57 18.92 -13.32
C ASP A 205 23.31 18.26 -13.88
N VAL A 206 22.42 19.08 -14.44
CA VAL A 206 21.12 18.66 -14.95
C VAL A 206 21.24 17.61 -16.07
N ARG A 207 22.20 17.78 -16.99
CA ARG A 207 22.32 16.88 -18.16
C ARG A 207 22.82 15.51 -17.74
N ARG A 208 23.75 15.47 -16.78
CA ARG A 208 24.23 14.21 -16.20
C ARG A 208 23.14 13.53 -15.39
N LEU A 209 22.36 14.27 -14.61
CA LEU A 209 21.22 13.72 -13.88
C LEU A 209 20.17 13.09 -14.80
N GLU A 210 19.81 13.76 -15.89
CA GLU A 210 18.89 13.22 -16.91
C GLU A 210 19.44 11.92 -17.52
N THR A 211 20.71 11.93 -17.92
CA THR A 211 21.36 10.74 -18.53
C THR A 211 21.43 9.55 -17.54
N VAL A 212 21.73 9.82 -16.28
CA VAL A 212 21.78 8.79 -15.22
C VAL A 212 20.37 8.26 -14.93
N LEU A 213 19.36 9.14 -14.86
CA LEU A 213 17.96 8.76 -14.69
C LEU A 213 17.49 7.83 -15.80
N GLU A 214 17.72 8.18 -17.06
CA GLU A 214 17.37 7.34 -18.22
C GLU A 214 18.05 5.96 -18.14
N SER A 215 19.33 5.93 -17.74
CA SER A 215 20.07 4.69 -17.57
C SER A 215 19.51 3.81 -16.44
N ILE A 216 19.12 4.41 -15.31
CA ILE A 216 18.46 3.70 -14.19
C ILE A 216 17.13 3.12 -14.66
N GLN A 217 16.28 3.93 -15.30
CA GLN A 217 14.96 3.53 -15.77
C GLN A 217 15.02 2.37 -16.78
N LYS A 218 16.07 2.35 -17.61
CA LYS A 218 16.28 1.31 -18.62
C LYS A 218 16.84 0.01 -18.03
N ASN A 219 17.82 0.09 -17.13
CA ASN A 219 18.65 -1.07 -16.78
C ASN A 219 18.34 -1.68 -15.39
N ILE A 220 17.73 -0.93 -14.47
CA ILE A 220 17.35 -1.46 -13.15
C ILE A 220 15.91 -1.97 -13.20
N HIS A 221 15.70 -3.25 -12.91
CA HIS A 221 14.39 -3.90 -13.00
C HIS A 221 13.74 -4.19 -11.64
N SER A 222 14.49 -4.01 -10.55
CA SER A 222 13.99 -4.28 -9.19
C SER A 222 13.36 -3.02 -8.59
N SER A 223 12.05 -3.09 -8.30
CA SER A 223 11.30 -1.96 -7.73
C SER A 223 11.83 -1.53 -6.36
N SER A 224 12.37 -2.45 -5.55
CA SER A 224 13.02 -2.13 -4.27
C SER A 224 14.31 -1.34 -4.45
N HIS A 225 15.11 -1.67 -5.46
CA HIS A 225 16.36 -0.96 -5.75
C HIS A 225 16.08 0.44 -6.33
N ILE A 226 15.10 0.58 -7.24
CA ILE A 226 14.65 1.89 -7.74
C ILE A 226 14.11 2.75 -6.59
N PHE A 227 13.33 2.17 -5.67
CA PHE A 227 12.82 2.89 -4.52
C PHE A 227 13.94 3.36 -3.58
N LYS A 228 14.94 2.51 -3.33
CA LYS A 228 16.14 2.89 -2.57
C LYS A 228 16.87 4.08 -3.23
N LEU A 229 17.06 4.04 -4.55
CA LEU A 229 17.67 5.15 -5.30
C LEU A 229 16.85 6.44 -5.22
N ALA A 230 15.53 6.33 -5.31
CA ALA A 230 14.64 7.48 -5.14
C ALA A 230 14.82 8.11 -3.74
N GLN A 231 14.91 7.28 -2.69
CA GLN A 231 15.15 7.74 -1.32
C GLN A 231 16.53 8.35 -1.12
N ASP A 232 17.58 7.77 -1.71
CA ASP A 232 18.93 8.28 -1.59
C ASP A 232 19.09 9.62 -2.33
N ALA A 233 18.54 9.75 -3.54
CA ALA A 233 18.46 11.03 -4.27
C ALA A 233 17.72 12.11 -3.46
N PHE A 234 16.61 11.75 -2.82
CA PHE A 234 15.85 12.66 -1.96
C PHE A 234 16.68 13.15 -0.76
N LYS A 235 17.39 12.24 -0.08
CA LYS A 235 18.25 12.60 1.07
C LYS A 235 19.35 13.55 0.64
N ILE A 236 20.01 13.27 -0.50
CA ILE A 236 21.08 14.12 -1.03
C ILE A 236 20.56 15.52 -1.42
N ALA A 237 19.33 15.58 -1.93
CA ALA A 237 18.69 16.83 -2.32
C ALA A 237 18.25 17.69 -1.14
N THR A 238 18.02 17.10 0.04
CA THR A 238 17.45 17.76 1.23
C THR A 238 18.45 17.96 2.37
N LEU A 239 19.75 17.79 2.11
CA LEU A 239 20.81 17.99 3.11
C LEU A 239 20.76 19.37 3.77
N MET A 240 20.82 19.39 5.11
CA MET A 240 20.43 20.51 5.98
C MET A 240 21.24 21.81 5.81
N ASP A 241 22.41 21.75 5.16
CA ASP A 241 23.32 22.90 5.04
C ASP A 241 23.13 23.70 3.74
N SER A 242 22.22 23.28 2.85
CA SER A 242 21.98 23.92 1.55
C SER A 242 20.49 24.00 1.20
N LEU A 243 20.11 24.97 0.35
CA LEU A 243 18.79 24.99 -0.27
C LEU A 243 18.53 23.66 -1.01
N PRO A 244 17.28 23.14 -1.00
CA PRO A 244 16.99 21.87 -1.65
C PRO A 244 17.32 21.89 -3.14
N ASP A 245 18.01 20.85 -3.62
CA ASP A 245 18.27 20.69 -5.06
C ASP A 245 17.00 20.21 -5.76
N ILE A 246 16.24 21.16 -6.33
CA ILE A 246 14.98 20.89 -7.04
C ILE A 246 15.18 19.92 -8.20
N THR A 247 16.34 19.93 -8.87
CA THR A 247 16.59 19.05 -10.01
C THR A 247 16.74 17.61 -9.55
N LEU A 248 17.46 17.39 -8.45
CA LEU A 248 17.61 16.06 -7.85
C LEU A 248 16.32 15.58 -7.18
N LEU A 249 15.51 16.48 -6.60
CA LEU A 249 14.16 16.15 -6.12
C LEU A 249 13.24 15.68 -7.26
N LYS A 250 13.32 16.29 -8.45
CA LYS A 250 12.58 15.82 -9.63
C LYS A 250 13.02 14.42 -10.06
N VAL A 251 14.33 14.16 -10.08
CA VAL A 251 14.87 12.80 -10.36
C VAL A 251 14.34 11.79 -9.33
N SER A 252 14.38 12.14 -8.04
CA SER A 252 13.81 11.32 -6.97
C SER A 252 12.33 11.02 -7.18
N LEU A 253 11.55 12.04 -7.56
CA LEU A 253 10.13 11.89 -7.84
C LEU A 253 9.88 10.96 -9.05
N GLU A 254 10.62 11.12 -10.15
CA GLU A 254 10.48 10.28 -11.35
C GLU A 254 10.78 8.81 -11.06
N LEU A 255 11.83 8.52 -10.29
CA LEU A 255 12.13 7.17 -9.82
C LEU A 255 11.00 6.61 -8.94
N GLY A 256 10.47 7.43 -8.02
CA GLY A 256 9.32 7.07 -7.20
C GLY A 256 8.05 6.77 -8.03
N LEU A 257 7.79 7.55 -9.08
CA LEU A 257 6.67 7.33 -10.00
C LEU A 257 6.83 6.03 -10.78
N GLN A 258 8.04 5.68 -11.22
CA GLN A 258 8.31 4.39 -11.84
C GLN A 258 7.98 3.23 -10.88
N VAL A 259 8.39 3.33 -9.61
CA VAL A 259 8.05 2.31 -8.59
C VAL A 259 6.54 2.16 -8.43
N MET A 260 5.78 3.26 -8.44
CA MET A 260 4.31 3.20 -8.34
C MET A 260 3.69 2.43 -9.50
N ARG A 261 4.15 2.69 -10.74
CA ARG A 261 3.69 1.99 -11.94
C ARG A 261 4.01 0.50 -11.88
N MET A 262 5.22 0.14 -11.47
CA MET A 262 5.65 -1.27 -11.34
C MET A 262 4.88 -2.03 -10.25
N THR A 263 4.46 -1.34 -9.19
CA THR A 263 3.84 -1.97 -8.03
C THR A 263 2.32 -1.90 -8.01
N LEU A 264 1.68 -1.30 -9.03
CA LEU A 264 0.23 -1.07 -9.05
C LEU A 264 -0.59 -2.37 -9.07
N SER A 265 -0.14 -3.36 -9.83
CA SER A 265 -0.82 -4.66 -9.98
C SER A 265 -0.25 -5.77 -9.09
N THR A 266 0.85 -5.51 -8.36
CA THR A 266 1.52 -6.51 -7.54
C THR A 266 1.24 -6.32 -6.06
N LEU A 267 1.00 -7.42 -5.35
CA LEU A 267 0.82 -7.42 -3.90
C LEU A 267 2.14 -7.04 -3.23
N ASN A 268 2.24 -5.80 -2.76
CA ASN A 268 3.40 -5.30 -2.03
C ASN A 268 2.96 -4.74 -0.68
N TRP A 269 3.36 -5.41 0.39
CA TRP A 269 3.00 -5.04 1.76
C TRP A 269 3.52 -3.65 2.19
N ARG A 270 4.59 -3.17 1.55
CA ARG A 270 5.14 -1.81 1.77
C ARG A 270 4.52 -0.74 0.88
N ARG A 271 3.64 -1.09 -0.06
CA ARG A 271 3.08 -0.15 -1.05
C ARG A 271 2.49 1.09 -0.40
N ARG A 272 1.74 0.92 0.69
CA ARG A 272 1.13 2.03 1.42
C ARG A 272 2.16 3.04 1.98
N GLU A 273 3.33 2.56 2.41
CA GLU A 273 4.43 3.42 2.87
C GLU A 273 5.10 4.13 1.69
N MET A 274 5.29 3.41 0.57
CA MET A 274 5.85 3.99 -0.66
C MET A 274 4.97 5.12 -1.21
N VAL A 275 3.64 4.96 -1.19
CA VAL A 275 2.70 6.02 -1.60
C VAL A 275 2.83 7.25 -0.71
N ARG A 276 2.87 7.07 0.64
CA ARG A 276 3.05 8.19 1.57
C ARG A 276 4.38 8.92 1.34
N TRP A 277 5.45 8.16 1.13
CA TRP A 277 6.76 8.71 0.84
C TRP A 277 6.74 9.50 -0.48
N LEU A 278 6.12 8.97 -1.53
CA LEU A 278 6.00 9.66 -2.82
C LEU A 278 5.26 11.00 -2.68
N VAL A 279 4.15 11.04 -1.94
CA VAL A 279 3.41 12.29 -1.70
C VAL A 279 4.28 13.29 -0.93
N THR A 280 5.09 12.82 0.02
CA THR A 280 6.07 13.67 0.71
C THR A 280 7.09 14.24 -0.26
N CYS A 281 7.67 13.39 -1.14
CA CYS A 281 8.60 13.82 -2.17
C CYS A 281 7.98 14.85 -3.12
N ALA A 282 6.76 14.58 -3.62
CA ALA A 282 6.03 15.53 -4.47
C ALA A 282 5.72 16.86 -3.76
N THR A 283 5.52 16.83 -2.43
CA THR A 283 5.35 18.03 -1.62
C THR A 283 6.64 18.86 -1.57
N GLU A 284 7.82 18.24 -1.46
CA GLU A 284 9.09 18.99 -1.53
C GLU A 284 9.38 19.53 -2.94
N VAL A 285 8.94 18.82 -4.00
CA VAL A 285 9.09 19.29 -5.38
C VAL A 285 8.20 20.50 -5.67
N GLY A 286 6.96 20.50 -5.17
CA GLY A 286 6.06 21.65 -5.24
C GLY A 286 4.64 21.35 -5.74
N VAL A 287 3.83 22.41 -5.82
CA VAL A 287 2.38 22.37 -6.16
C VAL A 287 2.11 21.64 -7.49
N TYR A 288 2.91 21.90 -8.52
CA TYR A 288 2.74 21.28 -9.83
C TYR A 288 2.94 19.75 -9.81
N ALA A 289 3.86 19.26 -8.97
CA ALA A 289 4.08 17.83 -8.81
C ALA A 289 2.87 17.16 -8.15
N LEU A 290 2.32 17.77 -7.10
CA LEU A 290 1.09 17.29 -6.44
C LEU A 290 -0.10 17.26 -7.41
N ASP A 291 -0.31 18.31 -8.19
CA ASP A 291 -1.38 18.37 -9.19
C ASP A 291 -1.19 17.28 -10.27
N SER A 292 0.04 17.10 -10.76
CA SER A 292 0.39 16.07 -11.76
C SER A 292 0.10 14.65 -11.29
N ILE A 293 0.51 14.28 -10.06
CA ILE A 293 0.24 12.94 -9.53
C ILE A 293 -1.25 12.70 -9.27
N MET A 294 -2.01 13.75 -8.92
CA MET A 294 -3.47 13.66 -8.77
C MET A 294 -4.16 13.51 -10.13
N GLN A 295 -3.70 14.18 -11.18
CA GLN A 295 -4.27 14.03 -12.52
C GLN A 295 -3.95 12.66 -13.14
N SER A 296 -2.76 12.12 -12.84
CA SER A 296 -2.27 10.83 -13.39
C SER A 296 -2.57 9.62 -12.49
N TRP A 297 -3.44 9.79 -11.48
CA TRP A 297 -3.63 8.83 -10.38
C TRP A 297 -3.96 7.42 -10.85
N PHE A 298 -4.71 7.26 -11.95
CA PHE A 298 -5.17 5.97 -12.46
C PHE A 298 -4.03 5.05 -12.91
N THR A 299 -2.85 5.60 -13.20
CA THR A 299 -1.64 4.85 -13.55
C THR A 299 -0.70 4.61 -12.37
N LEU A 300 -0.96 5.25 -11.23
CA LEU A 300 -0.04 5.31 -10.09
C LEU A 300 -0.60 4.64 -8.83
N PHE A 301 -1.89 4.81 -8.57
CA PHE A 301 -2.53 4.49 -7.29
C PHE A 301 -3.80 3.66 -7.47
N THR A 302 -4.12 2.85 -6.47
CA THR A 302 -5.47 2.30 -6.34
C THR A 302 -6.45 3.43 -5.91
N PRO A 303 -7.76 3.31 -6.17
CA PRO A 303 -8.74 4.32 -5.76
C PRO A 303 -8.68 4.64 -4.25
N THR A 304 -8.42 3.63 -3.43
CA THR A 304 -8.31 3.77 -1.98
C THR A 304 -7.03 4.49 -1.55
N GLU A 305 -5.89 4.22 -2.20
CA GLU A 305 -4.65 4.95 -1.98
C GLU A 305 -4.78 6.43 -2.38
N ALA A 306 -5.35 6.68 -3.56
CA ALA A 306 -5.57 8.02 -4.08
C ALA A 306 -6.47 8.87 -3.17
N THR A 307 -7.58 8.31 -2.69
CA THR A 307 -8.49 9.03 -1.79
C THR A 307 -7.96 9.16 -0.38
N SER A 308 -7.58 8.05 0.26
CA SER A 308 -7.29 8.04 1.69
C SER A 308 -5.90 8.57 2.04
N ILE A 309 -4.94 8.51 1.11
CA ILE A 309 -3.56 8.95 1.33
C ILE A 309 -3.28 10.23 0.54
N VAL A 310 -3.40 10.19 -0.78
CA VAL A 310 -2.97 11.31 -1.65
C VAL A 310 -3.84 12.55 -1.41
N ALA A 311 -5.15 12.45 -1.65
CA ALA A 311 -6.07 13.58 -1.51
C ALA A 311 -6.09 14.11 -0.06
N THR A 312 -6.19 13.23 0.94
CA THR A 312 -6.15 13.62 2.36
C THR A 312 -4.88 14.38 2.74
N THR A 313 -3.71 13.93 2.26
CA THR A 313 -2.42 14.58 2.57
C THR A 313 -2.33 15.93 1.87
N VAL A 314 -2.73 16.02 0.60
CA VAL A 314 -2.72 17.28 -0.17
C VAL A 314 -3.62 18.33 0.51
N MET A 315 -4.77 17.93 1.02
CA MET A 315 -5.72 18.83 1.71
C MET A 315 -5.38 19.13 3.18
N SER A 316 -4.27 18.60 3.71
CA SER A 316 -3.89 18.78 5.11
C SER A 316 -3.26 20.14 5.41
N ASN A 317 -3.43 20.63 6.64
CA ASN A 317 -2.79 21.87 7.09
C ASN A 317 -1.25 21.79 7.05
N SER A 318 -0.67 20.60 7.25
CA SER A 318 0.78 20.41 7.13
C SER A 318 1.31 20.72 5.75
N THR A 319 0.57 20.37 4.69
CA THR A 319 0.96 20.64 3.30
C THR A 319 0.89 22.12 3.00
N ILE A 320 -0.14 22.81 3.48
CA ILE A 320 -0.30 24.26 3.33
C ILE A 320 0.89 25.01 3.93
N VAL A 321 1.27 24.66 5.16
CA VAL A 321 2.39 25.30 5.86
C VAL A 321 3.71 24.99 5.17
N ARG A 322 3.94 23.74 4.77
CA ARG A 322 5.20 23.32 4.15
C ARG A 322 5.45 23.95 2.78
N LEU A 323 4.40 24.11 1.98
CA LEU A 323 4.48 24.73 0.66
C LEU A 323 4.30 26.25 0.65
N HIS A 324 4.01 26.86 1.80
CA HIS A 324 3.65 28.28 1.90
C HIS A 324 2.58 28.71 0.89
N LEU A 325 1.51 27.92 0.78
CA LEU A 325 0.48 28.13 -0.24
C LEU A 325 -0.29 29.43 -0.01
N ASP A 326 -0.51 30.16 -1.10
CA ASP A 326 -1.52 31.21 -1.12
C ASP A 326 -2.94 30.62 -1.21
N CYS A 327 -3.95 31.46 -0.99
CA CYS A 327 -5.35 31.03 -1.02
C CYS A 327 -5.78 30.49 -2.40
N HIS A 328 -5.20 30.97 -3.49
CA HIS A 328 -5.54 30.55 -4.85
C HIS A 328 -5.00 29.15 -5.17
N GLN A 329 -3.72 28.91 -4.84
CA GLN A 329 -3.06 27.62 -4.98
C GLN A 329 -3.70 26.58 -4.08
N GLN A 330 -4.09 26.95 -2.86
CA GLN A 330 -4.82 26.09 -1.95
C GLN A 330 -6.16 25.65 -2.55
N GLU A 331 -6.96 26.57 -3.11
CA GLU A 331 -8.24 26.22 -3.71
C GLU A 331 -8.05 25.38 -4.98
N LYS A 332 -7.03 25.66 -5.79
CA LYS A 332 -6.70 24.84 -6.96
C LYS A 332 -6.38 23.40 -6.56
N LEU A 333 -5.48 23.20 -5.59
CA LEU A 333 -5.15 21.86 -5.10
C LEU A 333 -6.36 21.16 -4.47
N ALA A 334 -7.18 21.89 -3.70
CA ALA A 334 -8.39 21.34 -3.12
C ALA A 334 -9.39 20.90 -4.21
N SER A 335 -9.53 21.67 -5.29
CA SER A 335 -10.38 21.31 -6.43
C SER A 335 -9.89 20.02 -7.12
N SER A 336 -8.59 19.91 -7.40
CA SER A 336 -8.00 18.69 -7.97
C SER A 336 -8.18 17.48 -7.05
N ALA A 337 -8.02 17.65 -5.73
CA ALA A 337 -8.22 16.59 -4.73
C ALA A 337 -9.69 16.15 -4.64
N ARG A 338 -10.65 17.07 -4.73
CA ARG A 338 -12.09 16.75 -4.79
C ARG A 338 -12.42 15.98 -6.07
N THR A 339 -11.95 16.45 -7.24
CA THR A 339 -12.16 15.76 -8.52
C THR A 339 -11.58 14.35 -8.48
N LEU A 340 -10.34 14.19 -7.98
CA LEU A 340 -9.72 12.89 -7.76
C LEU A 340 -10.60 11.98 -6.89
N ALA A 341 -11.09 12.51 -5.76
CA ALA A 341 -11.88 11.74 -4.82
C ALA A 341 -13.22 11.28 -5.40
N LEU A 342 -13.90 12.14 -6.18
CA LEU A 342 -15.12 11.80 -6.89
C LEU A 342 -14.89 10.70 -7.94
N GLN A 343 -13.81 10.81 -8.74
CA GLN A 343 -13.45 9.78 -9.72
C GLN A 343 -13.15 8.43 -9.06
N CYS A 344 -12.46 8.43 -7.92
CA CYS A 344 -12.20 7.23 -7.15
C CYS A 344 -13.49 6.62 -6.58
N ALA A 345 -14.39 7.45 -6.06
CA ALA A 345 -15.70 7.02 -5.56
C ALA A 345 -16.60 6.44 -6.67
N MET A 346 -16.52 6.96 -7.89
CA MET A 346 -17.23 6.35 -9.03
C MET A 346 -16.68 4.96 -9.39
N LYS A 347 -15.37 4.75 -9.26
CA LYS A 347 -14.71 3.49 -9.62
C LYS A 347 -14.83 2.40 -8.55
N ASP A 348 -14.74 2.79 -7.28
CA ASP A 348 -14.87 1.90 -6.13
C ASP A 348 -15.69 2.59 -5.01
N PRO A 349 -17.02 2.67 -5.16
CA PRO A 349 -17.87 3.36 -4.20
C PRO A 349 -17.78 2.77 -2.80
N GLN A 350 -17.65 1.44 -2.70
CA GLN A 350 -17.63 0.70 -1.44
C GLN A 350 -16.52 1.22 -0.52
N ASN A 351 -15.31 1.44 -1.04
CA ASN A 351 -14.17 1.84 -0.22
C ASN A 351 -13.89 3.34 -0.23
N CYS A 352 -14.35 4.09 -1.24
CA CYS A 352 -13.96 5.49 -1.45
C CYS A 352 -15.05 6.52 -1.10
N ALA A 353 -16.32 6.13 -1.06
CA ALA A 353 -17.44 7.08 -0.92
C ALA A 353 -17.37 7.97 0.34
N LEU A 354 -17.07 7.37 1.50
CA LEU A 354 -16.98 8.12 2.77
C LEU A 354 -15.82 9.14 2.75
N SER A 355 -14.67 8.75 2.19
CA SER A 355 -13.52 9.64 2.02
C SER A 355 -13.87 10.79 1.07
N ALA A 356 -14.53 10.49 -0.05
CA ALA A 356 -14.96 11.52 -1.00
C ALA A 356 -15.93 12.53 -0.37
N LEU A 357 -16.93 12.07 0.39
CA LEU A 357 -17.84 12.92 1.15
C LEU A 357 -17.10 13.84 2.13
N THR A 358 -16.12 13.29 2.85
CA THR A 358 -15.32 14.06 3.82
C THR A 358 -14.45 15.12 3.13
N LEU A 359 -13.79 14.78 2.03
CA LEU A 359 -12.93 15.69 1.28
C LEU A 359 -13.75 16.80 0.59
N CYS A 360 -15.00 16.52 0.21
CA CYS A 360 -15.88 17.47 -0.45
C CYS A 360 -16.72 18.33 0.50
N GLU A 361 -16.63 18.16 1.81
CA GLU A 361 -17.53 18.79 2.79
C GLU A 361 -17.64 20.32 2.68
N LYS A 362 -16.56 21.00 2.27
CA LYS A 362 -16.53 22.47 2.11
C LYS A 362 -17.11 22.98 0.78
N ASP A 363 -17.35 22.09 -0.17
CA ASP A 363 -17.81 22.42 -1.53
C ASP A 363 -19.17 21.77 -1.78
N HIS A 364 -20.22 22.60 -1.83
CA HIS A 364 -21.59 22.09 -1.93
C HIS A 364 -21.79 21.24 -3.19
N ILE A 365 -21.24 21.62 -4.35
CA ILE A 365 -21.47 20.92 -5.61
C ILE A 365 -20.77 19.56 -5.59
N ALA A 366 -19.51 19.53 -5.14
CA ALA A 366 -18.76 18.30 -5.01
C ALA A 366 -19.37 17.37 -3.96
N PHE A 367 -19.85 17.90 -2.83
CA PHE A 367 -20.51 17.12 -1.79
C PHE A 367 -21.81 16.49 -2.27
N GLU A 368 -22.67 17.24 -3.00
CA GLU A 368 -23.86 16.67 -3.62
C GLU A 368 -23.52 15.56 -4.60
N THR A 369 -22.49 15.78 -5.42
CA THR A 369 -22.04 14.79 -6.40
C THR A 369 -21.56 13.51 -5.70
N ALA A 370 -20.76 13.63 -4.64
CA ALA A 370 -20.33 12.50 -3.82
C ALA A 370 -21.52 11.76 -3.18
N TYR A 371 -22.53 12.50 -2.70
CA TYR A 371 -23.75 11.91 -2.13
C TYR A 371 -24.57 11.16 -3.18
N GLN A 372 -24.69 11.68 -4.40
CA GLN A 372 -25.36 10.97 -5.51
C GLN A 372 -24.62 9.67 -5.88
N ILE A 373 -23.28 9.69 -5.93
CA ILE A 373 -22.48 8.47 -6.15
C ILE A 373 -22.83 7.40 -5.11
N VAL A 374 -23.01 7.77 -3.83
CA VAL A 374 -23.42 6.82 -2.79
C VAL A 374 -24.81 6.26 -3.06
N LEU A 375 -25.77 7.10 -3.44
CA LEU A 375 -27.13 6.66 -3.74
C LEU A 375 -27.18 5.71 -4.93
N ASP A 376 -26.45 6.00 -6.00
CA ASP A 376 -26.36 5.14 -7.18
C ASP A 376 -25.69 3.80 -6.82
N ALA A 377 -24.60 3.85 -6.05
CA ALA A 377 -23.91 2.65 -5.58
C ALA A 377 -24.75 1.80 -4.61
N ALA A 378 -25.61 2.45 -3.82
CA ALA A 378 -26.57 1.76 -2.97
C ALA A 378 -27.53 0.89 -3.80
N THR A 379 -27.88 1.27 -5.03
CA THR A 379 -28.75 0.46 -5.89
C THR A 379 -28.01 -0.68 -6.60
N THR A 380 -26.70 -0.56 -6.80
CA THR A 380 -25.89 -1.51 -7.58
C THR A 380 -25.14 -2.54 -6.74
N GLY A 381 -25.27 -2.51 -5.41
CA GLY A 381 -24.79 -3.58 -4.53
C GLY A 381 -23.81 -3.16 -3.43
N MET A 382 -23.75 -1.87 -3.06
CA MET A 382 -23.00 -1.45 -1.86
C MET A 382 -23.48 -2.21 -0.61
N SER A 383 -22.54 -2.62 0.26
CA SER A 383 -22.89 -3.37 1.46
C SER A 383 -23.72 -2.53 2.44
N TYR A 384 -24.67 -3.17 3.12
CA TYR A 384 -25.48 -2.49 4.15
C TYR A 384 -24.59 -1.90 5.26
N THR A 385 -23.49 -2.56 5.62
CA THR A 385 -22.52 -2.06 6.63
C THR A 385 -21.91 -0.73 6.23
N GLN A 386 -21.56 -0.58 4.96
CA GLN A 386 -20.98 0.66 4.45
C GLN A 386 -22.05 1.76 4.35
N LEU A 387 -23.25 1.42 3.88
CA LEU A 387 -24.37 2.36 3.82
C LEU A 387 -24.73 2.91 5.20
N PHE A 388 -24.79 2.06 6.25
CA PHE A 388 -25.01 2.52 7.62
C PHE A 388 -23.88 3.40 8.15
N THR A 389 -22.63 3.08 7.80
CA THR A 389 -21.48 3.91 8.18
C THR A 389 -21.59 5.32 7.58
N ILE A 390 -21.93 5.40 6.28
CA ILE A 390 -22.12 6.69 5.60
C ILE A 390 -23.37 7.41 6.10
N ALA A 391 -24.46 6.69 6.40
CA ALA A 391 -25.67 7.26 6.96
C ALA A 391 -25.42 7.91 8.33
N ARG A 392 -24.67 7.25 9.22
CA ARG A 392 -24.24 7.84 10.49
C ARG A 392 -23.37 9.07 10.31
N TYR A 393 -22.43 9.02 9.37
CA TYR A 393 -21.64 10.20 9.01
C TYR A 393 -22.55 11.39 8.60
N MET A 394 -23.57 11.15 7.77
CA MET A 394 -24.53 12.18 7.35
C MET A 394 -25.32 12.78 8.52
N GLU A 395 -25.76 11.95 9.47
CA GLU A 395 -26.46 12.42 10.67
C GLU A 395 -25.54 13.29 11.53
N HIS A 396 -24.31 12.85 11.79
CA HIS A 396 -23.33 13.61 12.56
C HIS A 396 -22.96 14.95 11.94
N ARG A 397 -23.04 15.08 10.61
CA ARG A 397 -22.83 16.33 9.88
C ARG A 397 -24.07 17.23 9.79
N GLY A 398 -25.19 16.83 10.40
CA GLY A 398 -26.40 17.63 10.45
C GLY A 398 -27.37 17.42 9.28
N TYR A 399 -27.26 16.31 8.54
CA TYR A 399 -28.14 15.97 7.41
C TYR A 399 -29.04 14.75 7.71
N PRO A 400 -29.97 14.84 8.68
CA PRO A 400 -30.74 13.67 9.14
C PRO A 400 -31.65 13.07 8.06
N MET A 401 -32.20 13.88 7.15
CA MET A 401 -33.00 13.37 6.02
C MET A 401 -32.18 12.57 5.01
N ARG A 402 -30.92 12.97 4.79
CA ARG A 402 -29.99 12.25 3.90
C ARG A 402 -29.52 10.95 4.54
N ALA A 403 -29.23 11.00 5.84
CA ALA A 403 -28.93 9.84 6.65
C ALA A 403 -30.07 8.82 6.61
N TYR A 404 -31.31 9.28 6.80
CA TYR A 404 -32.50 8.43 6.74
C TYR A 404 -32.65 7.75 5.37
N LYS A 405 -32.50 8.49 4.26
CA LYS A 405 -32.55 7.90 2.92
C LYS A 405 -31.52 6.77 2.75
N LEU A 406 -30.27 6.98 3.16
CA LEU A 406 -29.23 5.94 3.11
C LEU A 406 -29.53 4.76 4.05
N ALA A 407 -30.05 5.02 5.25
CA ALA A 407 -30.43 3.99 6.20
C ALA A 407 -31.58 3.11 5.64
N THR A 408 -32.58 3.70 4.99
CA THR A 408 -33.66 2.93 4.35
C THR A 408 -33.14 2.04 3.23
N LEU A 409 -32.18 2.52 2.42
CA LEU A 409 -31.53 1.70 1.40
C LEU A 409 -30.71 0.57 2.04
N ALA A 410 -29.94 0.85 3.10
CA ALA A 410 -29.21 -0.17 3.85
C ALA A 410 -30.13 -1.27 4.39
N MET A 411 -31.32 -0.89 4.89
CA MET A 411 -32.33 -1.82 5.39
C MET A 411 -32.86 -2.76 4.30
N THR A 412 -32.93 -2.33 3.04
CA THR A 412 -33.34 -3.22 1.93
C THR A 412 -32.31 -4.31 1.61
N HIS A 413 -31.03 -4.07 1.95
CA HIS A 413 -29.92 -4.99 1.71
C HIS A 413 -29.62 -5.89 2.93
N LEU A 414 -30.25 -5.61 4.08
CA LEU A 414 -30.05 -6.33 5.32
C LEU A 414 -31.00 -7.54 5.41
N ASN A 415 -30.49 -8.67 5.91
CA ASN A 415 -31.31 -9.82 6.26
C ASN A 415 -30.81 -10.46 7.56
N LEU A 416 -31.52 -10.21 8.66
CA LEU A 416 -31.30 -10.78 9.99
C LEU A 416 -32.19 -12.01 10.18
N SER A 417 -31.56 -13.18 10.24
CA SER A 417 -32.25 -14.47 10.43
C SER A 417 -32.71 -14.69 11.88
N TYR A 418 -33.54 -15.71 12.09
CA TYR A 418 -34.23 -15.99 13.36
C TYR A 418 -33.30 -16.25 14.58
N ASN A 419 -32.07 -16.72 14.37
CA ASN A 419 -31.09 -17.04 15.43
C ASN A 419 -29.94 -16.03 15.56
N GLN A 420 -30.11 -14.80 15.08
CA GLN A 420 -29.06 -13.78 15.05
C GLN A 420 -29.33 -12.64 16.05
N ASP A 421 -29.49 -12.97 17.33
CA ASP A 421 -29.79 -12.03 18.42
C ASP A 421 -28.56 -11.22 18.90
N THR A 422 -27.36 -11.56 18.44
CA THR A 422 -26.09 -10.88 18.76
C THR A 422 -25.43 -10.24 17.53
N HIS A 423 -26.13 -10.16 16.40
CA HIS A 423 -25.57 -9.65 15.16
C HIS A 423 -25.26 -8.15 15.25
N PRO A 424 -24.09 -7.67 14.77
CA PRO A 424 -23.68 -6.26 14.91
C PRO A 424 -24.67 -5.27 14.27
N ALA A 425 -25.30 -5.67 13.16
CA ALA A 425 -26.31 -4.85 12.47
C ALA A 425 -27.57 -4.53 13.32
N ILE A 426 -27.81 -5.23 14.44
CA ILE A 426 -28.94 -4.91 15.33
C ILE A 426 -28.86 -3.45 15.79
N ASN A 427 -27.66 -2.98 16.15
CA ASN A 427 -27.46 -1.59 16.57
C ASN A 427 -27.75 -0.60 15.43
N ASP A 428 -27.47 -1.00 14.18
CA ASP A 428 -27.75 -0.19 12.99
C ASP A 428 -29.26 -0.07 12.75
N VAL A 429 -30.00 -1.19 12.88
CA VAL A 429 -31.47 -1.21 12.75
C VAL A 429 -32.13 -0.38 13.86
N LEU A 430 -31.71 -0.57 15.11
CA LEU A 430 -32.23 0.18 16.26
C LEU A 430 -32.00 1.69 16.08
N TRP A 431 -30.79 2.06 15.63
CA TRP A 431 -30.46 3.45 15.30
C TRP A 431 -31.33 3.99 14.16
N ALA A 432 -31.51 3.23 13.07
CA ALA A 432 -32.35 3.66 11.94
C ALA A 432 -33.81 3.89 12.34
N CYS A 433 -34.37 3.03 13.21
CA CYS A 433 -35.70 3.22 13.78
C CYS A 433 -35.77 4.46 14.67
N ALA A 434 -34.75 4.71 15.49
CA ALA A 434 -34.68 5.91 16.34
C ALA A 434 -34.58 7.20 15.52
N LEU A 435 -33.77 7.20 14.46
CA LEU A 435 -33.67 8.32 13.50
C LEU A 435 -35.02 8.55 12.80
N SER A 436 -35.68 7.48 12.35
CA SER A 436 -37.00 7.60 11.70
C SER A 436 -38.04 8.20 12.64
N HIS A 437 -38.01 7.78 13.91
CA HIS A 437 -38.90 8.32 14.94
C HIS A 437 -38.61 9.80 15.26
N SER A 438 -37.34 10.24 15.21
CA SER A 438 -36.97 11.65 15.43
C SER A 438 -37.38 12.57 14.27
N LEU A 439 -37.41 12.03 13.04
CA LEU A 439 -37.82 12.77 11.84
C LEU A 439 -39.33 12.95 11.73
N GLY A 440 -40.11 11.95 12.13
CA GLY A 440 -41.57 12.07 12.13
C GLY A 440 -42.31 10.75 11.97
N LYS A 441 -43.64 10.84 12.06
CA LYS A 441 -44.53 9.66 11.94
C LYS A 441 -44.54 9.07 10.53
N ASN A 442 -44.30 9.90 9.50
CA ASN A 442 -44.34 9.45 8.11
C ASN A 442 -43.12 8.60 7.79
N GLU A 443 -41.95 9.05 8.23
CA GLU A 443 -40.66 8.37 8.08
C GLU A 443 -40.66 7.06 8.88
N LEU A 444 -41.18 7.08 10.10
CA LEU A 444 -41.39 5.86 10.89
C LEU A 444 -42.35 4.88 10.18
N ALA A 445 -43.43 5.36 9.59
CA ALA A 445 -44.37 4.51 8.86
C ALA A 445 -43.74 3.88 7.60
N ALA A 446 -42.83 4.58 6.94
CA ALA A 446 -42.14 4.08 5.76
C ALA A 446 -41.04 3.06 6.09
N ILE A 447 -40.34 3.18 7.23
CA ILE A 447 -39.27 2.22 7.60
C ILE A 447 -39.81 0.90 8.16
N ILE A 448 -40.98 0.89 8.81
CA ILE A 448 -41.54 -0.30 9.47
C ILE A 448 -41.70 -1.52 8.52
N PRO A 449 -42.24 -1.38 7.29
CA PRO A 449 -42.30 -2.48 6.34
C PRO A 449 -40.91 -3.07 5.99
N LEU A 450 -39.88 -2.22 5.93
CA LEU A 450 -38.50 -2.63 5.67
C LEU A 450 -37.91 -3.41 6.85
N VAL A 451 -38.19 -2.98 8.08
CA VAL A 451 -37.80 -3.71 9.31
C VAL A 451 -38.45 -5.09 9.34
N VAL A 452 -39.75 -5.18 9.05
CA VAL A 452 -40.48 -6.45 9.06
C VAL A 452 -39.95 -7.44 8.02
N THR A 453 -39.44 -6.92 6.90
CA THR A 453 -38.87 -7.75 5.82
C THR A 453 -37.43 -8.16 6.11
N SER A 454 -36.62 -7.23 6.64
CA SER A 454 -35.19 -7.44 6.90
C SER A 454 -34.89 -8.15 8.21
N VAL A 455 -35.78 -8.10 9.21
CA VAL A 455 -35.55 -8.70 10.53
C VAL A 455 -36.53 -9.82 10.82
N LYS A 456 -36.00 -11.04 10.99
CA LYS A 456 -36.77 -12.25 11.33
C LYS A 456 -36.58 -12.67 12.80
N CYS A 457 -35.63 -12.06 13.51
CA CYS A 457 -35.35 -12.37 14.90
C CYS A 457 -36.40 -11.75 15.83
N ALA A 458 -37.15 -12.61 16.53
CA ALA A 458 -38.32 -12.21 17.33
C ALA A 458 -37.97 -11.25 18.48
N THR A 459 -36.85 -11.48 19.17
CA THR A 459 -36.39 -10.64 20.29
C THR A 459 -35.98 -9.25 19.81
N VAL A 460 -35.33 -9.15 18.66
CA VAL A 460 -34.93 -7.87 18.04
C VAL A 460 -36.17 -7.08 17.60
N LEU A 461 -37.13 -7.73 16.93
CA LEU A 461 -38.41 -7.10 16.57
C LEU A 461 -39.19 -6.61 17.79
N SER A 462 -39.20 -7.38 18.88
CA SER A 462 -39.84 -6.99 20.15
C SER A 462 -39.17 -5.78 20.80
N ASP A 463 -37.83 -5.71 20.79
CA ASP A 463 -37.10 -4.53 21.28
C ASP A 463 -37.41 -3.28 20.41
N ILE A 464 -37.37 -3.43 19.08
CA ILE A 464 -37.74 -2.33 18.16
C ILE A 464 -39.16 -1.86 18.43
N LEU A 465 -40.13 -2.79 18.55
CA LEU A 465 -41.52 -2.47 18.84
C LEU A 465 -41.67 -1.68 20.15
N ARG A 466 -41.02 -2.13 21.23
CA ARG A 466 -41.03 -1.44 22.53
C ARG A 466 -40.42 -0.03 22.45
N ARG A 467 -39.33 0.14 21.68
CA ARG A 467 -38.72 1.46 21.50
C ARG A 467 -39.57 2.39 20.64
N CYS A 468 -40.31 1.87 19.67
CA CYS A 468 -41.24 2.66 18.86
C CYS A 468 -42.52 3.06 19.61
N THR A 469 -42.91 2.34 20.67
CA THR A 469 -44.07 2.70 21.51
C THR A 469 -43.69 3.68 22.62
N LEU A 470 -42.45 3.65 23.10
CA LEU A 470 -41.94 4.61 24.07
C LEU A 470 -41.63 5.95 23.38
N THR A 471 -42.23 7.04 23.85
CA THR A 471 -41.79 8.39 23.48
C THR A 471 -40.33 8.55 23.89
N THR A 472 -39.45 8.91 22.95
CA THR A 472 -38.00 9.02 23.15
C THR A 472 -37.66 9.79 24.44
N PRO A 473 -37.04 9.16 25.45
CA PRO A 473 -36.45 9.89 26.57
C PRO A 473 -35.08 10.43 26.12
N GLY A 474 -34.93 11.74 25.96
CA GLY A 474 -33.57 12.33 25.91
C GLY A 474 -33.22 13.41 24.87
N MET A 475 -34.15 14.15 24.25
CA MET A 475 -33.79 15.39 23.53
C MET A 475 -34.38 16.62 24.21
N VAL A 476 -33.67 17.11 25.23
CA VAL A 476 -33.71 18.51 25.64
C VAL A 476 -32.66 19.24 24.78
N GLY A 477 -33.13 19.92 23.75
CA GLY A 477 -32.30 20.71 22.84
C GLY A 477 -33.12 21.79 22.17
N LEU A 478 -32.91 23.02 22.64
CA LEU A 478 -33.45 24.32 22.23
C LEU A 478 -34.03 24.39 20.81
N HIS A 479 -35.36 24.41 20.68
CA HIS A 479 -36.14 25.49 20.05
C HIS A 479 -37.62 25.14 20.13
N GLY A 480 -38.40 26.03 20.73
CA GLY A 480 -39.79 25.79 21.08
C GLY A 480 -40.69 25.60 19.87
N ARG A 481 -41.51 24.54 19.93
CA ARG A 481 -42.95 24.65 19.69
C ARG A 481 -43.66 23.43 20.27
N ARG A 482 -44.64 23.72 21.13
CA ARG A 482 -45.53 22.78 21.79
C ARG A 482 -46.21 21.88 20.75
N ASN A 483 -45.92 20.58 20.78
CA ASN A 483 -46.95 19.59 20.49
C ASN A 483 -46.76 18.35 21.38
N SER A 484 -47.64 18.27 22.38
CA SER A 484 -47.66 17.29 23.45
C SER A 484 -47.83 15.85 22.94
N GLY A 485 -47.11 14.93 23.56
CA GLY A 485 -47.06 13.51 23.26
C GLY A 485 -48.42 12.79 23.30
N LYS A 486 -48.83 12.26 22.16
CA LYS A 486 -49.72 11.11 22.08
C LYS A 486 -48.89 9.90 21.70
N LEU A 487 -48.78 8.95 22.64
CA LEU A 487 -48.28 7.59 22.42
C LEU A 487 -48.87 7.07 21.09
N MET A 488 -48.05 6.50 20.21
CA MET A 488 -48.58 5.90 18.99
C MET A 488 -49.44 4.69 19.36
N SER A 489 -50.69 4.68 18.92
CA SER A 489 -51.63 3.59 19.17
C SER A 489 -51.13 2.33 18.47
N LEU A 490 -50.84 1.27 19.22
CA LEU A 490 -50.47 -0.05 18.70
C LEU A 490 -51.52 -0.64 17.75
N ASP A 491 -52.77 -0.22 17.91
CA ASP A 491 -53.90 -0.64 17.07
C ASP A 491 -54.00 0.08 15.72
N LYS A 492 -53.11 1.03 15.43
CA LYS A 492 -53.12 1.79 14.16
C LYS A 492 -51.87 1.49 13.34
N SER A 493 -52.01 1.52 12.01
CA SER A 493 -50.85 1.53 11.12
C SER A 493 -49.95 2.72 11.45
N PRO A 494 -48.63 2.57 11.44
CA PRO A 494 -47.82 1.42 10.99
C PRO A 494 -47.49 0.37 12.09
N LEU A 495 -47.69 0.69 13.38
CA LEU A 495 -47.22 -0.15 14.50
C LEU A 495 -47.95 -1.49 14.61
N ARG A 496 -49.20 -1.56 14.16
CA ARG A 496 -49.94 -2.82 14.10
C ARG A 496 -49.22 -3.87 13.25
N GLN A 497 -48.66 -3.46 12.10
CA GLN A 497 -47.90 -4.34 11.22
C GLN A 497 -46.64 -4.88 11.90
N LEU A 498 -45.93 -4.03 12.65
CA LEU A 498 -44.75 -4.44 13.40
C LEU A 498 -45.11 -5.40 14.54
N LEU A 499 -46.20 -5.15 15.25
CA LEU A 499 -46.72 -6.03 16.31
C LEU A 499 -47.09 -7.42 15.76
N ASP A 500 -47.88 -7.47 14.68
CA ASP A 500 -48.29 -8.72 14.05
C ASP A 500 -47.07 -9.50 13.51
N ALA A 501 -46.10 -8.81 12.91
CA ALA A 501 -44.83 -9.41 12.46
C ALA A 501 -43.99 -9.95 13.63
N THR A 502 -43.95 -9.24 14.76
CA THR A 502 -43.23 -9.67 15.96
C THR A 502 -43.86 -10.93 16.54
N ILE A 503 -45.20 -10.96 16.64
CA ILE A 503 -45.98 -12.14 17.06
C ILE A 503 -45.67 -13.33 16.13
N GLY A 504 -45.76 -13.13 14.82
CA GLY A 504 -45.43 -14.16 13.82
C GLY A 504 -43.99 -14.65 13.92
N ALA A 505 -43.02 -13.76 14.18
CA ALA A 505 -41.62 -14.15 14.38
C ALA A 505 -41.44 -15.01 15.64
N TYR A 506 -42.13 -14.70 16.74
CA TYR A 506 -42.13 -15.56 17.93
C TYR A 506 -42.70 -16.95 17.64
N ILE A 507 -43.82 -17.04 16.92
CA ILE A 507 -44.43 -18.31 16.52
C ILE A 507 -43.44 -19.14 15.68
N ASN A 508 -42.90 -18.55 14.61
CA ASN A 508 -41.97 -19.22 13.70
C ASN A 508 -40.68 -19.69 14.42
N THR A 509 -40.10 -18.81 15.24
CA THR A 509 -38.90 -19.13 16.03
C THR A 509 -39.17 -20.23 17.03
N THR A 510 -40.37 -20.26 17.63
CA THR A 510 -40.77 -21.33 18.55
C THR A 510 -40.81 -22.68 17.86
N HIS A 511 -41.47 -22.78 16.71
CA HIS A 511 -41.52 -24.02 15.92
C HIS A 511 -40.12 -24.48 15.48
N SER A 512 -39.26 -23.54 15.05
CA SER A 512 -37.87 -23.83 14.67
C SER A 512 -37.02 -24.32 15.85
N ARG A 513 -37.07 -23.67 17.02
CA ARG A 513 -36.36 -24.14 18.23
C ARG A 513 -36.88 -25.52 18.66
N LEU A 514 -38.19 -25.76 18.54
CA LEU A 514 -38.81 -27.02 18.94
C LEU A 514 -38.48 -28.21 18.05
N THR A 515 -37.98 -28.09 16.82
CA THR A 515 -37.59 -29.27 16.03
C THR A 515 -36.42 -30.01 16.69
N HIS A 516 -35.35 -29.30 17.05
CA HIS A 516 -34.10 -29.87 17.56
C HIS A 516 -33.79 -29.57 19.06
N ILE A 517 -34.78 -29.13 19.85
CA ILE A 517 -34.55 -28.81 21.27
C ILE A 517 -34.10 -30.02 22.11
N SER A 518 -33.05 -29.82 22.93
CA SER A 518 -32.54 -30.77 23.91
C SER A 518 -32.93 -30.39 25.35
N PRO A 519 -32.99 -31.33 26.32
CA PRO A 519 -33.40 -31.05 27.70
C PRO A 519 -32.66 -29.91 28.40
N ARG A 520 -31.36 -29.72 28.11
CA ARG A 520 -30.55 -28.61 28.65
C ARG A 520 -31.05 -27.20 28.27
N HIS A 521 -31.82 -27.08 27.19
CA HIS A 521 -32.36 -25.79 26.70
C HIS A 521 -33.81 -25.56 27.11
N TYR A 522 -34.40 -26.43 27.95
CA TYR A 522 -35.81 -26.28 28.34
C TYR A 522 -36.05 -25.01 29.15
N SER A 523 -35.17 -24.66 30.09
CA SER A 523 -35.29 -23.42 30.88
C SER A 523 -35.28 -22.18 30.00
N GLU A 524 -34.29 -22.07 29.11
CA GLU A 524 -34.14 -20.98 28.16
C GLU A 524 -35.35 -20.87 27.22
N PHE A 525 -35.87 -22.00 26.74
CA PHE A 525 -37.06 -22.02 25.89
C PHE A 525 -38.32 -21.53 26.61
N ILE A 526 -38.49 -21.91 27.88
CA ILE A 526 -39.62 -21.44 28.69
C ILE A 526 -39.50 -19.93 28.99
N GLU A 527 -38.29 -19.42 29.20
CA GLU A 527 -38.04 -17.97 29.31
C GLU A 527 -38.35 -17.26 27.99
N PHE A 528 -37.95 -17.83 26.86
CA PHE A 528 -38.27 -17.31 25.53
C PHE A 528 -39.79 -17.22 25.30
N LEU A 529 -40.56 -18.25 25.67
CA LEU A 529 -42.03 -18.21 25.64
C LEU A 529 -42.63 -17.18 26.61
N SER A 530 -41.96 -16.91 27.73
CA SER A 530 -42.40 -15.85 28.67
C SER A 530 -42.28 -14.48 28.01
N LYS A 531 -41.18 -14.21 27.30
CA LYS A 531 -40.98 -12.99 26.51
C LYS A 531 -41.96 -12.90 25.33
N ALA A 532 -42.27 -14.03 24.69
CA ALA A 532 -43.32 -14.10 23.67
C ALA A 532 -44.67 -13.68 24.25
N ARG A 533 -45.07 -14.22 25.42
CA ARG A 533 -46.32 -13.87 26.11
C ARG A 533 -46.43 -12.38 26.36
N GLU A 534 -45.38 -11.74 26.86
CA GLU A 534 -45.35 -10.29 27.07
C GLU A 534 -45.65 -9.51 25.79
N THR A 535 -45.11 -9.96 24.65
CA THR A 535 -45.34 -9.33 23.34
C THR A 535 -46.76 -9.56 22.84
N PHE A 536 -47.30 -10.77 22.98
CA PHE A 536 -48.70 -11.05 22.63
C PHE A 536 -49.66 -10.15 23.42
N LEU A 537 -49.43 -9.98 24.72
CA LEU A 537 -50.27 -9.14 25.58
C LEU A 537 -50.28 -7.65 25.19
N MET A 538 -49.40 -7.20 24.29
CA MET A 538 -49.45 -5.85 23.73
C MET A 538 -50.58 -5.67 22.69
N ALA A 539 -51.13 -6.76 22.15
CA ALA A 539 -52.29 -6.73 21.23
C ALA A 539 -53.62 -6.81 22.02
N HIS A 540 -54.65 -6.13 21.52
CA HIS A 540 -55.99 -6.11 22.15
C HIS A 540 -56.59 -7.51 22.38
N ASP A 541 -56.38 -8.44 21.44
CA ASP A 541 -56.83 -9.83 21.46
C ASP A 541 -55.70 -10.84 21.78
N GLY A 542 -54.55 -10.33 22.21
CA GLY A 542 -53.31 -11.09 22.36
C GLY A 542 -53.37 -12.24 23.37
N HIS A 543 -54.16 -12.11 24.44
CA HIS A 543 -54.35 -13.19 25.42
C HIS A 543 -55.00 -14.42 24.77
N ILE A 544 -56.02 -14.21 23.91
CA ILE A 544 -56.72 -15.30 23.22
C ILE A 544 -55.78 -15.96 22.20
N GLN A 545 -55.05 -15.15 21.42
CA GLN A 545 -54.07 -15.65 20.45
C GLN A 545 -52.96 -16.47 21.13
N PHE A 546 -52.47 -16.04 22.30
CA PHE A 546 -51.42 -16.75 23.03
C PHE A 546 -51.91 -18.09 23.59
N THR A 547 -53.13 -18.14 24.16
CA THR A 547 -53.72 -19.40 24.64
C THR A 547 -53.87 -20.41 23.49
N GLN A 548 -54.41 -19.97 22.34
CA GLN A 548 -54.54 -20.81 21.15
C GLN A 548 -53.18 -21.31 20.63
N PHE A 549 -52.17 -20.44 20.63
CA PHE A 549 -50.81 -20.80 20.24
C PHE A 549 -50.20 -21.87 21.16
N ILE A 550 -50.35 -21.72 22.47
CA ILE A 550 -49.86 -22.69 23.46
C ILE A 550 -50.57 -24.04 23.33
N ASP A 551 -51.89 -24.05 23.09
CA ASP A 551 -52.63 -25.30 22.91
C ASP A 551 -52.27 -26.02 21.61
N ASN A 552 -52.05 -25.27 20.53
CA ASN A 552 -51.52 -25.81 19.27
C ASN A 552 -50.12 -26.42 19.49
N LEU A 553 -49.23 -25.73 20.21
CA LEU A 553 -47.89 -26.21 20.54
C LEU A 553 -47.92 -27.52 21.34
N LYS A 554 -48.82 -27.65 22.32
CA LYS A 554 -49.05 -28.89 23.08
C LYS A 554 -49.53 -30.04 22.17
N GLN A 555 -50.36 -29.74 21.18
CA GLN A 555 -50.92 -30.73 20.25
C GLN A 555 -49.87 -31.25 19.25
N ILE A 556 -49.14 -30.35 18.59
CA ILE A 556 -48.14 -30.71 17.57
C ILE A 556 -46.94 -31.44 18.19
N TYR A 557 -46.46 -30.97 19.36
CA TYR A 557 -45.25 -31.50 19.99
C TYR A 557 -45.51 -32.40 21.20
N LYS A 558 -46.67 -33.09 21.23
CA LYS A 558 -47.08 -34.02 22.31
C LYS A 558 -46.04 -35.10 22.65
N GLY A 559 -45.16 -35.45 21.71
CA GLY A 559 -44.05 -36.39 21.91
C GLY A 559 -42.99 -35.90 22.91
N LYS A 560 -42.88 -34.60 23.14
CA LYS A 560 -41.89 -33.98 24.06
C LYS A 560 -42.46 -33.81 25.47
N LYS A 561 -42.85 -34.92 26.12
CA LYS A 561 -43.63 -34.95 27.38
C LYS A 561 -43.08 -34.05 28.50
N LYS A 562 -41.78 -34.11 28.80
CA LYS A 562 -41.16 -33.33 29.89
C LYS A 562 -41.21 -31.82 29.61
N LEU A 563 -40.97 -31.40 28.37
CA LEU A 563 -41.08 -30.00 27.98
C LEU A 563 -42.53 -29.50 28.03
N MET A 564 -43.48 -30.31 27.54
CA MET A 564 -44.90 -29.94 27.54
C MET A 564 -45.50 -29.86 28.96
N MET A 565 -44.98 -30.65 29.91
CA MET A 565 -45.31 -30.51 31.33
C MET A 565 -44.89 -29.12 31.85
N LEU A 566 -43.65 -28.69 31.57
CA LEU A 566 -43.16 -27.37 31.97
C LEU A 566 -43.93 -26.22 31.31
N VAL A 567 -44.31 -26.37 30.03
CA VAL A 567 -45.16 -25.39 29.33
C VAL A 567 -46.53 -25.29 29.98
N ARG A 568 -47.14 -26.43 30.36
CA ARG A 568 -48.44 -26.47 31.04
C ARG A 568 -48.36 -25.86 32.44
N GLU A 569 -47.31 -26.15 33.19
CA GLU A 569 -47.13 -25.60 34.53
C GLU A 569 -47.00 -24.07 34.51
N ARG A 570 -46.33 -23.50 33.49
CA ARG A 570 -46.09 -22.06 33.43
C ARG A 570 -47.15 -21.25 32.69
N PHE A 571 -47.83 -21.82 31.71
CA PHE A 571 -48.74 -21.10 30.79
C PHE A 571 -50.12 -21.75 30.60
N GLY A 572 -50.39 -22.89 31.25
CA GLY A 572 -51.60 -23.68 31.07
C GLY A 572 -52.73 -23.33 32.01
#